data_AF-A0A8J3LLY0-F1
#
_entry.id   AF-A0A8J3LLY0-F1
#
_cell.length_a   1.000
_cell.length_b   1.000
_cell.length_c   1.000
_cell.angle_alpha   90.00
_cell.angle_beta   90.00
_cell.angle_gamma   90.00
#
_symmetry.space_group_name_H-M   'P 1'
#
loop_
_entity.id
_entity.type
_entity.pdbx_description
1 polymer ?
#
loop_
_entity_poly.entity_id
_entity_poly.type
_entity_poly.pdbx_seq_one_letter_code
_entity_poly.pdbx_strand_id
1 'polypeptide(L)'
;MRLPISKGGRLAGVSVVTAVALALTGCGGAKIGASGDSGSGSGKCGTFNIAINPWVGYEANAAVLAYVAEKELGCKVTKKDLKEEVAWQGFGTGEVDAVVENWGHDDLKKKYIDDQKTAVSAGSTKVDGVIGWFVPPWMAKQYPDITDWKNLNKYADLFKTSESGGKGQILDGDPSFVTNDEALVKNLNLNYKVVYAGSEPALIQAFRQAEQKKTPLIGYFYDPQWFMSEVKLVKVNLPAYTPGCDADAEKIACDYPAYDLDKIVSKKFADANGPAYQLVKNFQWTNEDQNTVAKYIAQDKMSPEAAAKKWVEANQDKVKAWLPK
;
A
#
# COMPACT_ATOMS: atom_id res chain seq x y z
N MET A 1 30.46 -26.35 -68.74
CA MET A 1 29.80 -25.93 -70.00
C MET A 1 30.01 -24.43 -70.16
N ARG A 2 30.70 -24.04 -71.24
CA ARG A 2 30.80 -22.73 -71.92
C ARG A 2 30.39 -21.42 -71.18
N LEU A 3 31.40 -20.55 -71.03
CA LEU A 3 31.47 -19.07 -71.24
C LEU A 3 30.53 -18.50 -72.36
N PRO A 4 30.41 -17.16 -72.66
CA PRO A 4 30.75 -15.88 -71.97
C PRO A 4 29.81 -14.64 -72.31
N ILE A 5 30.28 -13.39 -72.02
CA ILE A 5 30.00 -12.04 -72.62
C ILE A 5 28.56 -11.43 -72.49
N SER A 6 28.26 -10.11 -72.53
CA SER A 6 29.00 -8.83 -72.74
C SER A 6 28.11 -7.62 -72.34
N LYS A 7 28.77 -6.53 -71.94
CA LYS A 7 28.53 -5.07 -72.20
C LYS A 7 27.11 -4.47 -72.24
N GLY A 8 26.97 -3.37 -71.49
CA GLY A 8 26.71 -2.04 -72.07
C GLY A 8 25.36 -1.40 -71.75
N GLY A 9 25.37 -0.16 -71.23
CA GLY A 9 24.21 0.74 -71.24
C GLY A 9 24.20 1.79 -70.14
N ARG A 10 24.62 3.03 -70.46
CA ARG A 10 24.35 4.25 -69.69
C ARG A 10 22.91 4.71 -69.92
N LEU A 11 22.19 5.14 -68.87
CA LEU A 11 21.14 6.18 -68.85
C LEU A 11 20.84 6.46 -67.36
N ALA A 12 21.33 7.57 -66.80
CA ALA A 12 20.65 8.88 -66.74
C ALA A 12 19.41 8.90 -65.83
N GLY A 13 19.64 9.26 -64.57
CA GLY A 13 18.87 10.19 -63.74
C GLY A 13 17.37 9.97 -63.51
N VAL A 14 17.00 9.67 -62.26
CA VAL A 14 15.97 10.41 -61.51
C VAL A 14 16.38 10.44 -60.04
N SER A 15 16.52 11.64 -59.50
CA SER A 15 16.78 11.91 -58.09
C SER A 15 15.52 11.65 -57.26
N VAL A 16 15.61 10.78 -56.26
CA VAL A 16 14.66 10.74 -55.13
C VAL A 16 15.48 10.88 -53.87
N VAL A 17 15.39 12.06 -53.24
CA VAL A 17 15.97 12.33 -51.93
C VAL A 17 15.06 11.65 -50.90
N THR A 18 15.45 10.46 -50.45
CA THR A 18 14.84 9.83 -49.28
C THR A 18 15.79 10.06 -48.10
N ALA A 19 15.44 11.00 -47.23
CA ALA A 19 16.16 11.23 -46.00
C ALA A 19 15.99 10.03 -45.06
N VAL A 20 17.07 9.26 -44.88
CA VAL A 20 17.20 8.23 -43.85
C VAL A 20 17.51 8.93 -42.53
N ALA A 21 16.56 8.93 -41.59
CA ALA A 21 16.84 9.26 -40.21
C ALA A 21 17.22 7.97 -39.47
N LEU A 22 18.46 7.92 -39.00
CA LEU A 22 19.05 6.81 -38.25
C LEU A 22 18.31 6.56 -36.93
N ALA A 23 17.90 5.31 -36.72
CA ALA A 23 17.59 4.79 -35.41
C ALA A 23 18.91 4.54 -34.63
N LEU A 24 19.05 5.16 -33.46
CA LEU A 24 20.05 4.80 -32.46
C LEU A 24 19.33 4.10 -31.31
N THR A 25 19.44 2.78 -31.29
CA THR A 25 19.15 1.93 -30.13
C THR A 25 20.25 2.12 -29.08
N GLY A 26 19.89 2.69 -27.94
CA GLY A 26 20.73 2.74 -26.74
C GLY A 26 20.04 1.99 -25.59
N CYS A 27 20.57 0.83 -25.23
CA CYS A 27 20.24 0.13 -23.98
C CYS A 27 20.95 0.81 -22.80
N GLY A 28 20.26 1.02 -21.68
CA GLY A 28 20.90 1.21 -20.37
C GLY A 28 20.31 2.32 -19.49
N GLY A 29 19.61 1.91 -18.42
CA GLY A 29 19.31 2.75 -17.25
C GLY A 29 17.91 3.38 -17.25
N ALA A 30 16.98 2.77 -16.52
CA ALA A 30 15.68 3.38 -16.23
C ALA A 30 15.88 4.63 -15.34
N LYS A 31 16.04 5.79 -16.00
CA LYS A 31 15.76 7.10 -15.41
C LYS A 31 14.35 7.50 -15.84
N ILE A 32 13.48 7.70 -14.86
CA ILE A 32 12.13 8.22 -15.08
C ILE A 32 12.30 9.66 -15.62
N GLY A 33 12.01 9.82 -16.91
CA GLY A 33 12.17 11.06 -17.64
C GLY A 33 11.06 12.05 -17.28
N ALA A 34 11.46 13.30 -17.06
CA ALA A 34 10.58 14.44 -16.97
C ALA A 34 9.87 14.65 -18.31
N SER A 35 8.58 14.32 -18.35
CA SER A 35 7.64 14.83 -19.33
C SER A 35 6.62 15.65 -18.58
N GLY A 36 6.92 16.94 -18.45
CA GLY A 36 5.93 17.93 -18.04
C GLY A 36 4.91 18.10 -19.15
N ASP A 37 3.67 17.71 -18.84
CA ASP A 37 2.49 18.28 -19.47
C ASP A 37 1.59 18.79 -18.34
N SER A 38 1.72 20.08 -18.04
CA SER A 38 0.77 20.82 -17.22
C SER A 38 -0.48 21.11 -18.05
N GLY A 39 -1.21 20.04 -18.40
CA GLY A 39 -2.53 20.12 -18.96
C GLY A 39 -3.53 20.49 -17.86
N SER A 40 -4.01 21.73 -17.88
CA SER A 40 -5.16 22.20 -17.12
C SER A 40 -6.39 21.34 -17.47
N GLY A 41 -6.58 20.24 -16.76
CA GLY A 41 -7.78 19.41 -16.84
C GLY A 41 -8.98 20.22 -16.35
N SER A 42 -9.92 20.46 -17.26
CA SER A 42 -11.13 21.28 -17.09
C SER A 42 -12.20 20.60 -16.23
N GLY A 43 -11.83 20.23 -15.00
CA GLY A 43 -12.76 20.06 -13.90
C GLY A 43 -12.81 21.35 -13.08
N LYS A 44 -13.95 21.73 -12.48
CA LYS A 44 -14.01 22.90 -11.56
C LYS A 44 -13.00 22.77 -10.41
N CYS A 45 -12.60 21.55 -10.08
CA CYS A 45 -11.64 21.19 -9.03
C CYS A 45 -10.19 20.97 -9.52
N GLY A 46 -9.92 20.85 -10.82
CA GLY A 46 -8.59 20.52 -11.36
C GLY A 46 -8.21 19.03 -11.23
N THR A 47 -6.91 18.73 -11.28
CA THR A 47 -6.37 17.36 -11.17
C THR A 47 -6.05 17.01 -9.71
N PHE A 48 -6.39 15.79 -9.27
CA PHE A 48 -6.05 15.24 -7.96
C PHE A 48 -5.31 13.91 -8.12
N ASN A 49 -4.02 13.87 -7.74
CA ASN A 49 -3.18 12.68 -7.82
C ASN A 49 -3.16 11.94 -6.47
N ILE A 50 -3.77 10.77 -6.40
CA ILE A 50 -3.83 9.96 -5.18
C ILE A 50 -2.96 8.71 -5.35
N ALA A 51 -2.11 8.42 -4.36
CA ALA A 51 -1.41 7.13 -4.32
C ALA A 51 -2.42 6.01 -4.05
N ILE A 52 -2.13 4.78 -4.46
CA ILE A 52 -2.85 3.56 -4.09
C ILE A 52 -1.80 2.61 -3.52
N ASN A 53 -1.84 2.38 -2.21
CA ASN A 53 -0.94 1.43 -1.56
C ASN A 53 -1.54 0.00 -1.57
N PRO A 54 -0.70 -1.06 -1.57
CA PRO A 54 -1.12 -2.40 -2.00
C PRO A 54 -1.82 -3.22 -0.90
N TRP A 55 -2.81 -2.61 -0.23
CA TRP A 55 -3.76 -3.29 0.65
C TRP A 55 -5.19 -2.76 0.45
N VAL A 56 -6.18 -3.62 0.63
CA VAL A 56 -7.55 -3.28 0.21
C VAL A 56 -8.22 -2.25 1.11
N GLY A 57 -7.78 -2.15 2.38
CA GLY A 57 -8.21 -1.07 3.29
C GLY A 57 -7.85 0.31 2.73
N TYR A 58 -6.67 0.46 2.16
CA TYR A 58 -6.24 1.68 1.47
C TYR A 58 -7.06 1.91 0.21
N GLU A 59 -7.21 0.87 -0.60
CA GLU A 59 -7.96 0.96 -1.85
C GLU A 59 -9.39 1.43 -1.60
N ALA A 60 -10.02 0.97 -0.51
CA ALA A 60 -11.32 1.43 -0.06
C ALA A 60 -11.35 2.94 0.26
N ASN A 61 -10.40 3.43 1.08
CA ASN A 61 -10.25 4.85 1.40
C ASN A 61 -10.11 5.70 0.13
N ALA A 62 -9.17 5.32 -0.74
CA ALA A 62 -8.86 6.04 -1.96
C ALA A 62 -9.99 5.98 -2.98
N ALA A 63 -10.72 4.87 -3.07
CA ALA A 63 -11.85 4.72 -3.98
C ALA A 63 -13.01 5.67 -3.60
N VAL A 64 -13.35 5.77 -2.32
CA VAL A 64 -14.40 6.68 -1.84
C VAL A 64 -14.01 8.14 -2.06
N LEU A 65 -12.79 8.54 -1.69
CA LEU A 65 -12.28 9.89 -1.94
C LEU A 65 -12.27 10.24 -3.43
N ALA A 66 -11.78 9.32 -4.29
CA ALA A 66 -11.77 9.52 -5.73
C ALA A 66 -13.18 9.68 -6.28
N TYR A 67 -14.11 8.81 -5.88
CA TYR A 67 -15.50 8.87 -6.33
C TYR A 67 -16.16 10.20 -5.98
N VAL A 68 -16.03 10.65 -4.72
CA VAL A 68 -16.59 11.94 -4.29
C VAL A 68 -15.93 13.11 -5.02
N ALA A 69 -14.61 13.09 -5.17
CA ALA A 69 -13.87 14.12 -5.91
C ALA A 69 -14.35 14.23 -7.37
N GLU A 70 -14.54 13.09 -8.05
CA GLU A 70 -14.99 13.08 -9.44
C GLU A 70 -16.46 13.49 -9.59
N LYS A 71 -17.37 12.90 -8.79
CA LYS A 71 -18.81 13.07 -9.00
C LYS A 71 -19.39 14.32 -8.37
N GLU A 72 -18.89 14.75 -7.20
CA GLU A 72 -19.42 15.90 -6.48
C GLU A 72 -18.63 17.19 -6.75
N LEU A 73 -17.32 17.08 -6.97
CA LEU A 73 -16.43 18.24 -7.15
C LEU A 73 -15.94 18.41 -8.60
N GLY A 74 -16.15 17.40 -9.45
CA GLY A 74 -15.71 17.42 -10.83
C GLY A 74 -14.19 17.45 -10.98
N CYS A 75 -13.44 16.87 -10.05
CA CYS A 75 -11.97 16.74 -10.16
C CYS A 75 -11.62 15.69 -11.23
N LYS A 76 -10.48 15.85 -11.92
CA LYS A 76 -9.84 14.76 -12.67
C LYS A 76 -8.95 13.98 -11.71
N VAL A 77 -9.35 12.80 -11.28
CA VAL A 77 -8.53 11.99 -10.36
C VAL A 77 -7.58 11.10 -11.14
N THR A 78 -6.31 11.09 -10.71
CA THR A 78 -5.28 10.17 -11.21
C THR A 78 -4.84 9.29 -10.05
N LYS A 79 -5.06 7.98 -10.18
CA LYS A 79 -4.66 6.98 -9.20
C LYS A 79 -3.31 6.39 -9.60
N LYS A 80 -2.40 6.22 -8.64
CA LYS A 80 -1.05 5.67 -8.90
C LYS A 80 -0.75 4.54 -7.93
N ASP A 81 -0.64 3.33 -8.44
CA ASP A 81 -0.22 2.17 -7.66
C ASP A 81 1.24 2.33 -7.24
N LEU A 82 1.46 2.51 -5.94
CA LEU A 82 2.76 2.80 -5.36
C LEU A 82 2.93 2.01 -4.07
N LYS A 83 4.15 1.54 -3.82
CA LYS A 83 4.54 1.05 -2.51
C LYS A 83 4.42 2.17 -1.47
N GLU A 84 4.16 1.81 -0.22
CA GLU A 84 3.89 2.74 0.87
C GLU A 84 4.93 3.86 0.97
N GLU A 85 6.20 3.50 1.19
CA GLU A 85 7.29 4.49 1.28
C GLU A 85 7.55 5.26 -0.02
N VAL A 86 7.28 4.64 -1.17
CA VAL A 86 7.50 5.26 -2.50
C VAL A 86 6.49 6.37 -2.74
N ALA A 87 5.26 6.25 -2.22
CA ALA A 87 4.24 7.28 -2.35
C ALA A 87 4.71 8.64 -1.80
N TRP A 88 5.50 8.64 -0.73
CA TRP A 88 6.06 9.85 -0.13
C TRP A 88 7.05 10.60 -1.03
N GLN A 89 7.78 9.88 -1.89
CA GLN A 89 8.74 10.48 -2.82
C GLN A 89 8.06 11.38 -3.85
N GLY A 90 6.78 11.10 -4.16
CA GLY A 90 5.99 11.85 -5.14
C GLY A 90 5.52 13.23 -4.67
N PHE A 91 5.63 13.55 -3.37
CA PHE A 91 5.15 14.83 -2.84
C PHE A 91 5.94 16.02 -3.38
N GLY A 92 7.28 15.91 -3.46
CA GLY A 92 8.15 17.00 -3.92
C GLY A 92 8.03 17.29 -5.42
N THR A 93 7.66 16.29 -6.22
CA THR A 93 7.52 16.42 -7.68
C THR A 93 6.10 16.77 -8.11
N GLY A 94 5.11 16.67 -7.22
CA GLY A 94 3.70 16.80 -7.55
C GLY A 94 3.13 15.56 -8.25
N GLU A 95 3.85 14.44 -8.21
CA GLU A 95 3.33 13.17 -8.71
C GLU A 95 2.30 12.56 -7.77
N VAL A 96 2.37 12.85 -6.48
CA VAL A 96 1.40 12.43 -5.46
C VAL A 96 0.94 13.66 -4.69
N ASP A 97 -0.37 13.86 -4.60
CA ASP A 97 -0.97 14.92 -3.80
C ASP A 97 -1.39 14.42 -2.42
N ALA A 98 -1.81 13.15 -2.30
CA ALA A 98 -2.27 12.57 -1.04
C ALA A 98 -1.89 11.09 -0.87
N VAL A 99 -1.44 10.77 0.35
CA VAL A 99 -1.47 9.45 0.97
C VAL A 99 -2.57 9.49 2.03
N VAL A 100 -3.58 8.63 1.90
CA VAL A 100 -4.85 8.78 2.64
C VAL A 100 -5.03 7.81 3.80
N GLU A 101 -4.03 6.96 4.03
CA GLU A 101 -3.94 6.02 5.14
C GLU A 101 -2.46 5.72 5.38
N ASN A 102 -1.88 6.39 6.36
CA ASN A 102 -0.49 6.24 6.72
C ASN A 102 -0.36 5.47 8.05
N TRP A 103 0.35 4.34 8.02
CA TRP A 103 0.56 3.47 9.17
C TRP A 103 1.80 3.88 10.00
N GLY A 104 1.81 5.13 10.46
CA GLY A 104 2.94 5.65 11.26
C GLY A 104 4.00 6.33 10.42
N HIS A 105 5.22 5.78 10.34
CA HIS A 105 6.38 6.37 9.64
C HIS A 105 6.87 7.73 10.18
N ASP A 106 7.26 7.78 11.46
CA ASP A 106 7.84 8.99 12.05
C ASP A 106 9.15 9.43 11.37
N ASP A 107 9.91 8.47 10.81
CA ASP A 107 11.09 8.74 10.00
C ASP A 107 10.74 9.44 8.67
N LEU A 108 9.67 9.01 7.99
CA LEU A 108 9.20 9.66 6.76
C LEU A 108 8.56 11.02 7.06
N LYS A 109 7.82 11.15 8.17
CA LYS A 109 7.31 12.44 8.66
C LYS A 109 8.46 13.41 8.89
N LYS A 110 9.48 13.00 9.65
CA LYS A 110 10.68 13.81 9.87
C LYS A 110 11.33 14.21 8.54
N LYS A 111 11.52 13.27 7.62
CA LYS A 111 12.18 13.53 6.34
C LYS A 111 11.38 14.49 5.45
N TYR A 112 10.10 14.23 5.21
CA TYR A 112 9.31 14.95 4.19
C TYR A 112 8.56 16.17 4.74
N ILE A 113 8.18 16.17 6.01
CA ILE A 113 7.47 17.29 6.66
C ILE A 113 8.48 18.27 7.27
N ASP A 114 9.40 17.78 8.10
CA ASP A 114 10.27 18.68 8.89
C ASP A 114 11.50 19.13 8.08
N ASP A 115 12.23 18.16 7.53
CA ASP A 115 13.52 18.41 6.90
C ASP A 115 13.35 18.95 5.47
N GLN A 116 12.58 18.27 4.61
CA GLN A 116 12.37 18.67 3.20
C GLN A 116 11.21 19.64 2.99
N LYS A 117 10.23 19.67 3.91
CA LYS A 117 9.03 20.53 3.83
C LYS A 117 8.24 20.36 2.53
N THR A 118 8.23 19.16 1.96
CA THR A 118 7.48 18.81 0.74
C THR A 118 6.11 18.22 1.05
N ALA A 119 5.87 17.80 2.30
CA ALA A 119 4.60 17.25 2.76
C ALA A 119 4.10 17.95 4.03
N VAL A 120 2.82 17.81 4.33
CA VAL A 120 2.19 18.23 5.59
C VAL A 120 1.14 17.21 6.02
N SER A 121 0.88 17.11 7.33
CA SER A 121 -0.24 16.31 7.83
C SER A 121 -1.58 16.96 7.46
N ALA A 122 -2.52 16.14 6.97
CA ALA A 122 -3.92 16.48 6.79
C ALA A 122 -4.83 15.87 7.88
N GLY A 123 -4.22 15.33 8.94
CA GLY A 123 -4.91 14.84 10.14
C GLY A 123 -5.45 13.42 10.06
N SER A 124 -5.96 12.95 11.19
CA SER A 124 -6.54 11.62 11.42
C SER A 124 -7.66 11.28 10.44
N THR A 125 -7.69 10.03 9.96
CA THR A 125 -8.83 9.42 9.24
C THR A 125 -9.94 8.96 10.19
N LYS A 126 -9.70 8.92 11.50
CA LYS A 126 -10.52 8.26 12.54
C LYS A 126 -10.56 6.73 12.44
N VAL A 127 -9.68 6.15 11.65
CA VAL A 127 -9.44 4.71 11.62
C VAL A 127 -8.34 4.37 12.61
N ASP A 128 -8.66 3.52 13.59
CA ASP A 128 -7.70 3.00 14.55
C ASP A 128 -7.05 1.73 13.99
N GLY A 129 -5.74 1.74 13.83
CA GLY A 129 -4.94 0.63 13.31
C GLY A 129 -4.26 -0.18 14.41
N VAL A 130 -4.23 -1.50 14.25
CA VAL A 130 -3.44 -2.42 15.09
C VAL A 130 -2.68 -3.35 14.18
N ILE A 131 -1.36 -3.42 14.35
CA ILE A 131 -0.51 -4.43 13.71
C ILE A 131 -0.12 -5.48 14.76
N GLY A 132 0.14 -6.71 14.33
CA GLY A 132 0.80 -7.67 15.20
C GLY A 132 0.91 -9.05 14.58
N TRP A 133 1.31 -10.01 15.42
CA TRP A 133 1.33 -11.41 15.04
C TRP A 133 0.03 -12.10 15.41
N PHE A 134 -0.42 -12.99 14.53
CA PHE A 134 -1.69 -13.68 14.66
C PHE A 134 -1.52 -15.16 14.37
N VAL A 135 -2.35 -15.96 15.05
CA VAL A 135 -2.55 -17.37 14.73
C VAL A 135 -4.00 -17.63 14.34
N PRO A 136 -4.28 -18.64 13.50
CA PRO A 136 -5.63 -19.10 13.24
C PRO A 136 -6.36 -19.54 14.53
N PRO A 137 -7.70 -19.36 14.61
CA PRO A 137 -8.50 -19.80 15.76
C PRO A 137 -8.25 -21.23 16.20
N TRP A 138 -8.09 -22.16 15.25
CA TRP A 138 -7.87 -23.57 15.60
C TRP A 138 -6.56 -23.79 16.38
N MET A 139 -5.50 -23.03 16.08
CA MET A 139 -4.23 -23.13 16.79
C MET A 139 -4.38 -22.64 18.22
N ALA A 140 -5.01 -21.47 18.42
CA ALA A 140 -5.25 -20.94 19.76
C ALA A 140 -6.13 -21.89 20.60
N LYS A 141 -7.06 -22.62 19.98
CA LYS A 141 -7.87 -23.64 20.64
C LYS A 141 -7.06 -24.88 21.03
N GLN A 142 -6.14 -25.32 20.18
CA GLN A 142 -5.35 -26.54 20.38
C GLN A 142 -4.10 -26.31 21.26
N TYR A 143 -3.51 -25.12 21.17
CA TYR A 143 -2.32 -24.69 21.90
C TYR A 143 -2.63 -23.39 22.66
N PRO A 144 -3.36 -23.46 23.80
CA PRO A 144 -3.89 -22.26 24.46
C PRO A 144 -2.83 -21.23 24.89
N ASP A 145 -1.61 -21.68 25.16
CA ASP A 145 -0.46 -20.86 25.58
C ASP A 145 0.36 -20.29 24.40
N ILE A 146 -0.01 -20.59 23.14
CA ILE A 146 0.71 -20.10 21.93
C ILE A 146 0.60 -18.58 21.73
N THR A 147 -0.39 -17.95 22.37
CA THR A 147 -0.62 -16.51 22.28
C THR A 147 0.26 -15.70 23.23
N ASP A 148 1.11 -16.33 24.04
CA ASP A 148 2.17 -15.64 24.78
C ASP A 148 3.49 -15.82 24.01
N TRP A 149 4.10 -14.70 23.59
CA TRP A 149 5.34 -14.71 22.82
C TRP A 149 6.46 -15.53 23.47
N LYS A 150 6.48 -15.62 24.82
CA LYS A 150 7.48 -16.38 25.58
C LYS A 150 7.43 -17.87 25.28
N ASN A 151 6.27 -18.38 24.84
CA ASN A 151 6.07 -19.78 24.50
C ASN A 151 6.35 -20.10 23.03
N LEU A 152 6.60 -19.11 22.16
CA LEU A 152 6.74 -19.39 20.72
C LEU A 152 7.88 -20.37 20.41
N ASN A 153 9.02 -20.28 21.11
CA ASN A 153 10.13 -21.20 20.90
C ASN A 153 9.78 -22.68 21.18
N LYS A 154 8.80 -22.95 22.06
CA LYS A 154 8.27 -24.31 22.28
C LYS A 154 7.59 -24.87 21.03
N TYR A 155 7.09 -24.00 20.15
CA TYR A 155 6.31 -24.33 18.97
C TYR A 155 7.05 -24.10 17.64
N ALA A 156 8.28 -23.57 17.66
CA ALA A 156 9.05 -23.24 16.47
C ALA A 156 9.11 -24.37 15.43
N ASP A 157 9.23 -25.62 15.90
CA ASP A 157 9.30 -26.79 15.04
C ASP A 157 8.03 -27.04 14.22
N LEU A 158 6.85 -26.62 14.72
CA LEU A 158 5.58 -26.73 13.98
C LEU A 158 5.53 -25.81 12.76
N PHE A 159 6.32 -24.74 12.76
CA PHE A 159 6.31 -23.71 11.73
C PHE A 159 7.49 -23.81 10.75
N LYS A 160 8.26 -24.90 10.79
CA LYS A 160 9.37 -25.11 9.86
C LYS A 160 8.86 -25.21 8.41
N THR A 161 9.51 -24.48 7.51
CA THR A 161 9.27 -24.54 6.07
C THR A 161 10.60 -24.70 5.32
N SER A 162 10.54 -24.92 4.01
CA SER A 162 11.75 -24.92 3.17
C SER A 162 12.46 -23.57 3.15
N GLU A 163 11.75 -22.48 3.44
CA GLU A 163 12.26 -21.10 3.38
C GLU A 163 12.80 -20.60 4.74
N SER A 164 12.38 -21.25 5.83
CA SER A 164 12.75 -20.86 7.20
C SER A 164 14.14 -21.32 7.63
N GLY A 165 14.85 -22.11 6.82
CA GLY A 165 16.24 -22.51 7.08
C GLY A 165 16.41 -23.33 8.36
N GLY A 166 15.43 -24.19 8.69
CA GLY A 166 15.46 -25.02 9.90
C GLY A 166 14.96 -24.33 11.18
N LYS A 167 14.51 -23.07 11.09
CA LYS A 167 13.80 -22.35 12.16
C LYS A 167 12.28 -22.41 11.96
N GLY A 168 11.49 -21.93 12.92
CA GLY A 168 10.07 -21.64 12.66
C GLY A 168 9.89 -20.48 11.68
N GLN A 169 8.82 -20.46 10.92
CA GLN A 169 8.46 -19.33 10.06
C GLN A 169 7.50 -18.39 10.79
N ILE A 170 7.79 -17.08 10.77
CA ILE A 170 6.77 -16.03 10.86
C ILE A 170 6.47 -15.62 9.42
N LEU A 171 5.21 -15.76 8.98
CA LEU A 171 4.81 -15.33 7.64
C LEU A 171 4.42 -13.84 7.67
N ASP A 172 5.22 -13.00 7.02
CA ASP A 172 4.97 -11.57 6.87
C ASP A 172 4.21 -11.28 5.56
N GLY A 173 3.76 -10.04 5.36
CA GLY A 173 2.99 -9.58 4.21
C GLY A 173 3.84 -9.20 2.99
N ASP A 174 3.50 -8.06 2.38
CA ASP A 174 4.32 -7.45 1.34
C ASP A 174 5.57 -6.82 1.99
N PRO A 175 6.79 -7.01 1.43
CA PRO A 175 8.02 -6.41 1.96
C PRO A 175 8.03 -4.88 2.03
N SER A 176 7.05 -4.20 1.45
CA SER A 176 6.89 -2.75 1.52
C SER A 176 5.95 -2.26 2.62
N PHE A 177 5.31 -3.16 3.36
CA PHE A 177 4.53 -2.78 4.53
C PHE A 177 5.46 -2.37 5.67
N VAL A 178 4.99 -1.44 6.50
CA VAL A 178 5.62 -1.18 7.79
C VAL A 178 5.65 -2.46 8.64
N THR A 179 6.85 -2.87 9.05
CA THR A 179 7.05 -4.07 9.88
C THR A 179 8.30 -3.94 10.74
N ASN A 180 8.24 -4.53 11.93
CA ASN A 180 9.32 -4.66 12.89
C ASN A 180 9.74 -6.13 13.11
N ASP A 181 9.22 -7.05 12.29
CA ASP A 181 9.19 -8.48 12.59
C ASP A 181 10.59 -9.12 12.66
N GLU A 182 11.53 -8.66 11.82
CA GLU A 182 12.91 -9.14 11.88
C GLU A 182 13.62 -8.71 13.16
N ALA A 183 13.42 -7.45 13.58
CA ALA A 183 13.97 -6.92 14.83
C ALA A 183 13.34 -7.63 16.03
N LEU A 184 12.02 -7.84 16.03
CA LEU A 184 11.30 -8.60 17.05
C LEU A 184 11.82 -10.04 17.18
N VAL A 185 11.93 -10.78 16.07
CA VAL A 185 12.46 -12.16 16.09
C VAL A 185 13.86 -12.19 16.69
N LYS A 186 14.73 -11.26 16.27
CA LYS A 186 16.12 -11.16 16.77
C LYS A 186 16.17 -10.80 18.26
N ASN A 187 15.52 -9.72 18.66
CA ASN A 187 15.67 -9.11 19.97
C ASN A 187 14.88 -9.84 21.07
N LEU A 188 13.83 -10.58 20.69
CA LEU A 188 13.13 -11.53 21.58
C LEU A 188 13.79 -12.91 21.63
N ASN A 189 14.91 -13.09 20.92
CA ASN A 189 15.67 -14.35 20.84
C ASN A 189 14.79 -15.55 20.43
N LEU A 190 13.98 -15.35 19.40
CA LEU A 190 13.07 -16.36 18.88
C LEU A 190 13.77 -17.25 17.85
N ASN A 191 13.52 -18.55 17.92
CA ASN A 191 14.00 -19.55 16.96
C ASN A 191 13.14 -19.54 15.68
N TYR A 192 13.00 -18.36 15.09
CA TYR A 192 12.17 -18.10 13.94
C TYR A 192 12.96 -17.37 12.85
N LYS A 193 12.40 -17.36 11.64
CA LYS A 193 12.81 -16.55 10.51
C LYS A 193 11.57 -15.92 9.89
N VAL A 194 11.65 -14.63 9.56
CA VAL A 194 10.63 -13.93 8.81
C VAL A 194 10.70 -14.36 7.34
N VAL A 195 9.55 -14.69 6.78
CA VAL A 195 9.38 -15.05 5.36
C VAL A 195 8.19 -14.25 4.83
N TYR A 196 8.37 -13.56 3.71
CA TYR A 196 7.34 -12.68 3.17
C TYR A 196 6.42 -13.44 2.21
N ALA A 197 5.10 -13.35 2.45
CA ALA A 197 4.07 -13.85 1.52
C ALA A 197 4.03 -13.04 0.21
N GLY A 198 4.52 -11.80 0.24
CA GLY A 198 4.66 -10.93 -0.92
C GLY A 198 3.43 -10.08 -1.25
N SER A 199 2.29 -10.29 -0.58
CA SER A 199 1.09 -9.45 -0.75
C SER A 199 0.02 -9.72 0.32
N GLU A 200 -0.89 -8.76 0.56
CA GLU A 200 -2.06 -8.94 1.45
C GLU A 200 -2.94 -10.15 1.02
N PRO A 201 -3.29 -10.35 -0.28
CA PRO A 201 -4.08 -11.51 -0.68
C PRO A 201 -3.40 -12.85 -0.43
N ALA A 202 -2.07 -12.94 -0.59
CA ALA A 202 -1.32 -14.16 -0.29
C ALA A 202 -1.35 -14.50 1.20
N LEU A 203 -1.20 -13.48 2.06
CA LEU A 203 -1.26 -13.62 3.51
C LEU A 203 -2.67 -14.01 3.99
N ILE A 204 -3.72 -13.37 3.47
CA ILE A 204 -5.13 -13.75 3.72
C ILE A 204 -5.37 -15.21 3.31
N GLN A 205 -4.88 -15.61 2.14
CA GLN A 205 -5.04 -16.97 1.65
C GLN A 205 -4.31 -18.00 2.51
N ALA A 206 -3.11 -17.66 3.02
CA ALA A 206 -2.38 -18.51 3.95
C ALA A 206 -3.16 -18.73 5.26
N PHE A 207 -3.68 -17.66 5.88
CA PHE A 207 -4.50 -17.77 7.08
C PHE A 207 -5.79 -18.56 6.85
N ARG A 208 -6.47 -18.33 5.72
CA ARG A 208 -7.68 -19.08 5.35
C ARG A 208 -7.38 -20.58 5.22
N GLN A 209 -6.32 -20.94 4.51
CA GLN A 209 -5.92 -22.34 4.37
C GLN A 209 -5.50 -22.96 5.69
N ALA A 210 -4.76 -22.21 6.51
CA ALA A 210 -4.35 -22.66 7.84
C ALA A 210 -5.56 -22.98 8.71
N GLU A 211 -6.59 -22.13 8.71
CA GLU A 211 -7.84 -22.40 9.43
C GLU A 211 -8.62 -23.58 8.86
N GLN A 212 -8.77 -23.68 7.54
CA GLN A 212 -9.55 -24.75 6.91
C GLN A 212 -8.89 -26.12 7.03
N LYS A 213 -7.57 -26.19 6.83
CA LYS A 213 -6.80 -27.43 6.78
C LYS A 213 -6.14 -27.80 8.12
N LYS A 214 -6.27 -26.93 9.13
CA LYS A 214 -5.63 -27.10 10.44
C LYS A 214 -4.11 -27.25 10.33
N THR A 215 -3.49 -26.47 9.44
CA THR A 215 -2.03 -26.45 9.25
C THR A 215 -1.41 -25.29 10.02
N PRO A 216 -0.30 -25.49 10.75
CA PRO A 216 0.31 -24.43 11.57
C PRO A 216 0.62 -23.17 10.78
N LEU A 217 0.22 -22.01 11.31
CA LEU A 217 0.62 -20.71 10.80
C LEU A 217 0.65 -19.68 11.93
N ILE A 218 1.72 -18.90 11.97
CA ILE A 218 1.82 -17.64 12.70
C ILE A 218 2.31 -16.60 11.69
N GLY A 219 1.73 -15.41 11.71
CA GLY A 219 2.10 -14.38 10.75
C GLY A 219 1.72 -12.98 11.18
N TYR A 220 2.37 -12.01 10.54
CA TYR A 220 1.98 -10.62 10.53
C TYR A 220 0.53 -10.49 10.06
N PHE A 221 -0.22 -9.57 10.64
CA PHE A 221 -1.46 -9.05 10.06
C PHE A 221 -1.84 -7.74 10.75
N TYR A 222 -2.99 -7.17 10.39
CA TYR A 222 -3.49 -5.94 10.98
C TYR A 222 -5.02 -5.90 11.05
N ASP A 223 -5.51 -4.98 11.88
CA ASP A 223 -6.91 -4.56 11.99
C ASP A 223 -6.97 -3.02 11.82
N PRO A 224 -7.98 -2.46 11.15
CA PRO A 224 -9.16 -3.10 10.56
C PRO A 224 -8.84 -3.95 9.35
N GLN A 225 -9.46 -5.13 9.28
CA GLN A 225 -9.34 -5.97 8.09
C GLN A 225 -10.57 -6.84 7.85
N TRP A 226 -11.18 -6.72 6.66
CA TRP A 226 -12.46 -7.38 6.32
C TRP A 226 -12.41 -8.89 6.51
N PHE A 227 -11.24 -9.49 6.26
CA PHE A 227 -11.01 -10.94 6.40
C PHE A 227 -11.23 -11.43 7.83
N MET A 228 -11.01 -10.60 8.85
CA MET A 228 -11.24 -10.99 10.25
C MET A 228 -12.72 -11.23 10.59
N SER A 229 -13.65 -10.82 9.71
CA SER A 229 -15.06 -11.21 9.80
C SER A 229 -15.34 -12.65 9.32
N GLU A 230 -14.47 -13.20 8.46
CA GLU A 230 -14.50 -14.59 8.00
C GLU A 230 -13.73 -15.50 8.97
N VAL A 231 -12.49 -15.11 9.30
CA VAL A 231 -11.61 -15.84 10.21
C VAL A 231 -11.15 -14.89 11.30
N LYS A 232 -11.75 -14.99 12.48
CA LYS A 232 -11.40 -14.16 13.65
C LYS A 232 -10.04 -14.59 14.23
N LEU A 233 -8.96 -14.19 13.55
CA LEU A 233 -7.59 -14.46 13.95
C LEU A 233 -7.34 -14.05 15.41
N VAL A 234 -6.44 -14.77 16.08
CA VAL A 234 -6.12 -14.55 17.48
C VAL A 234 -4.74 -13.91 17.57
N LYS A 235 -4.68 -12.69 18.10
CA LYS A 235 -3.43 -11.95 18.27
C LYS A 235 -2.53 -12.65 19.30
N VAL A 236 -1.24 -12.73 18.99
CA VAL A 236 -0.19 -13.09 19.93
C VAL A 236 0.19 -11.85 20.73
N ASN A 237 0.22 -11.99 22.04
CA ASN A 237 0.66 -10.96 22.96
C ASN A 237 2.19 -10.92 22.90
N LEU A 238 2.74 -9.91 22.22
CA LEU A 238 4.15 -9.52 22.27
C LEU A 238 4.41 -8.68 23.54
N PRO A 239 5.67 -8.35 23.89
CA PRO A 239 5.92 -7.40 24.99
C PRO A 239 5.20 -6.09 24.72
N ALA A 240 4.43 -5.55 25.67
CA ALA A 240 3.60 -4.39 25.42
C ALA A 240 4.41 -3.18 24.89
N TYR A 241 3.81 -2.44 23.95
CA TYR A 241 4.36 -1.18 23.48
C TYR A 241 4.52 -0.18 24.64
N THR A 242 5.64 0.54 24.64
CA THR A 242 5.86 1.73 25.47
C THR A 242 6.41 2.86 24.59
N PRO A 243 6.01 4.12 24.79
CA PRO A 243 6.46 5.23 23.95
C PRO A 243 7.99 5.23 23.73
N GLY A 244 8.41 5.21 22.47
CA GLY A 244 9.81 5.22 22.05
C GLY A 244 10.50 3.86 22.02
N CYS A 245 9.79 2.75 22.28
CA CYS A 245 10.38 1.41 22.14
C CYS A 245 10.66 1.03 20.68
N ASP A 246 10.08 1.76 19.73
CA ASP A 246 10.23 1.66 18.29
C ASP A 246 11.11 2.78 17.68
N ALA A 247 11.74 3.63 18.51
CA ALA A 247 12.55 4.76 18.03
C ALA A 247 13.88 4.35 17.37
N ASP A 248 14.38 3.14 17.65
CA ASP A 248 15.57 2.56 17.04
C ASP A 248 15.22 1.20 16.45
N ALA A 249 15.13 1.15 15.12
CA ALA A 249 14.72 -0.03 14.35
C ALA A 249 15.51 -1.29 14.70
N GLU A 250 16.79 -1.18 15.09
CA GLU A 250 17.62 -2.33 15.41
C GLU A 250 17.35 -2.89 16.83
N LYS A 251 16.75 -2.08 17.71
CA LYS A 251 16.54 -2.39 19.13
C LYS A 251 15.10 -2.75 19.49
N ILE A 252 14.19 -2.74 18.51
CA ILE A 252 12.77 -3.01 18.74
C ILE A 252 12.57 -4.39 19.36
N ALA A 253 11.92 -4.41 20.52
CA ALA A 253 11.60 -5.61 21.29
C ALA A 253 10.21 -5.52 21.94
N CYS A 254 9.32 -4.72 21.35
CA CYS A 254 7.97 -4.45 21.83
C CYS A 254 6.96 -4.60 20.68
N ASP A 255 5.72 -4.90 21.04
CA ASP A 255 4.56 -4.93 20.15
C ASP A 255 4.40 -3.59 19.43
N TYR A 256 3.61 -3.61 18.36
CA TYR A 256 3.30 -2.41 17.61
C TYR A 256 2.45 -1.43 18.46
N PRO A 257 2.60 -0.11 18.27
CA PRO A 257 1.69 0.85 18.88
C PRO A 257 0.27 0.68 18.31
N ALA A 258 -0.71 1.21 19.03
CA ALA A 258 -1.98 1.53 18.39
C ALA A 258 -1.77 2.74 17.47
N TYR A 259 -2.29 2.67 16.26
CA TYR A 259 -2.15 3.71 15.25
C TYR A 259 -3.44 4.51 15.15
N ASP A 260 -3.33 5.84 15.16
CA ASP A 260 -4.35 6.72 14.57
C ASP A 260 -3.93 6.96 13.12
N LEU A 261 -4.57 6.27 12.17
CA LEU A 261 -4.16 6.33 10.77
C LEU A 261 -4.42 7.75 10.24
N ASP A 262 -3.37 8.43 9.81
CA ASP A 262 -3.46 9.81 9.35
C ASP A 262 -3.32 9.94 7.83
N LYS A 263 -3.68 11.12 7.34
CA LYS A 263 -3.51 11.51 5.94
C LYS A 263 -2.31 12.43 5.84
N ILE A 264 -1.47 12.19 4.85
CA ILE A 264 -0.32 13.03 4.53
C ILE A 264 -0.50 13.54 3.11
N VAL A 265 -0.31 14.84 2.91
CA VAL A 265 -0.49 15.47 1.60
C VAL A 265 0.74 16.27 1.20
N SER A 266 0.90 16.50 -0.10
CA SER A 266 1.94 17.41 -0.56
C SER A 266 1.69 18.83 -0.02
N LYS A 267 2.77 19.53 0.33
CA LYS A 267 2.69 20.92 0.79
C LYS A 267 2.04 21.81 -0.28
N LYS A 268 2.35 21.56 -1.56
CA LYS A 268 1.76 22.28 -2.69
C LYS A 268 0.24 22.10 -2.76
N PHE A 269 -0.26 20.88 -2.56
CA PHE A 269 -1.70 20.60 -2.57
C PHE A 269 -2.42 21.28 -1.40
N ALA A 270 -1.81 21.26 -0.21
CA ALA A 270 -2.33 21.96 0.96
C ALA A 270 -2.33 23.48 0.81
N ASP A 271 -1.23 24.07 0.32
CA ASP A 271 -1.10 25.52 0.14
C ASP A 271 -2.05 26.06 -0.95
N ALA A 272 -2.31 25.27 -2.00
CA ALA A 272 -3.30 25.60 -3.03
C ALA A 272 -4.74 25.61 -2.49
N ASN A 273 -4.98 24.87 -1.40
CA ASN A 273 -6.23 24.87 -0.65
C ASN A 273 -7.49 24.60 -1.51
N GLY A 274 -7.35 23.79 -2.56
CA GLY A 274 -8.43 23.52 -3.52
C GLY A 274 -9.52 22.56 -2.99
N PRO A 275 -10.61 22.36 -3.75
CA PRO A 275 -11.73 21.51 -3.34
C PRO A 275 -11.32 20.08 -2.98
N ALA A 276 -10.40 19.46 -3.74
CA ALA A 276 -9.90 18.12 -3.43
C ALA A 276 -9.11 18.07 -2.11
N TYR A 277 -8.30 19.10 -1.80
CA TYR A 277 -7.58 19.16 -0.53
C TYR A 277 -8.55 19.27 0.64
N GLN A 278 -9.57 20.12 0.52
CA GLN A 278 -10.61 20.26 1.54
C GLN A 278 -11.36 18.95 1.76
N LEU A 279 -11.71 18.23 0.70
CA LEU A 279 -12.29 16.89 0.79
C LEU A 279 -11.38 15.93 1.57
N VAL A 280 -10.10 15.83 1.19
CA VAL A 280 -9.12 14.96 1.87
C VAL A 280 -8.96 15.36 3.34
N LYS A 281 -8.85 16.66 3.64
CA LYS A 281 -8.69 17.18 5.00
C LYS A 281 -9.89 16.84 5.90
N ASN A 282 -11.09 16.97 5.36
CA ASN A 282 -12.32 16.73 6.12
C ASN A 282 -12.69 15.24 6.20
N PHE A 283 -12.14 14.40 5.31
CA PHE A 283 -12.43 12.98 5.27
C PHE A 283 -12.04 12.29 6.57
N GLN A 284 -13.05 11.79 7.26
CA GLN A 284 -12.94 10.99 8.46
C GLN A 284 -14.06 9.97 8.45
N TRP A 285 -13.76 8.72 8.78
CA TRP A 285 -14.74 7.65 8.88
C TRP A 285 -14.25 6.51 9.78
N THR A 286 -15.10 5.52 9.99
CA THR A 286 -14.85 4.45 10.98
C THR A 286 -14.16 3.23 10.36
N ASN A 287 -13.54 2.40 11.21
CA ASN A 287 -13.07 1.05 10.84
C ASN A 287 -14.16 0.22 10.13
N GLU A 288 -15.42 0.35 10.56
CA GLU A 288 -16.56 -0.35 9.95
C GLU A 288 -16.85 0.13 8.52
N ASP A 289 -16.78 1.44 8.28
CA ASP A 289 -16.98 2.00 6.95
C ASP A 289 -15.90 1.51 5.98
N GLN A 290 -14.63 1.57 6.40
CA GLN A 290 -13.50 1.07 5.61
C GLN A 290 -13.64 -0.42 5.33
N ASN A 291 -13.89 -1.25 6.35
CA ASN A 291 -14.07 -2.69 6.19
C ASN A 291 -15.26 -3.04 5.29
N THR A 292 -16.34 -2.26 5.33
CA THR A 292 -17.50 -2.46 4.46
C THR A 292 -17.13 -2.30 2.99
N VAL A 293 -16.44 -1.21 2.65
CA VAL A 293 -15.99 -0.96 1.26
C VAL A 293 -14.91 -1.95 0.84
N ALA A 294 -13.95 -2.24 1.72
CA ALA A 294 -12.90 -3.24 1.48
C ALA A 294 -13.49 -4.63 1.19
N LYS A 295 -14.54 -5.03 1.93
CA LYS A 295 -15.27 -6.27 1.68
C LYS A 295 -15.96 -6.28 0.30
N TYR A 296 -16.58 -5.17 -0.10
CA TYR A 296 -17.19 -5.07 -1.44
C TYR A 296 -16.16 -5.30 -2.54
N ILE A 297 -14.94 -4.79 -2.37
CA ILE A 297 -13.85 -4.97 -3.32
C ILE A 297 -13.32 -6.41 -3.26
N ALA A 298 -12.86 -6.85 -2.08
CA ALA A 298 -12.11 -8.09 -1.94
C ALA A 298 -12.99 -9.35 -1.98
N GLN A 299 -14.16 -9.32 -1.34
CA GLN A 299 -15.05 -10.47 -1.23
C GLN A 299 -16.11 -10.46 -2.33
N ASP A 300 -16.84 -9.35 -2.50
CA ASP A 300 -17.93 -9.26 -3.47
C ASP A 300 -17.44 -9.03 -4.91
N LYS A 301 -16.12 -8.83 -5.09
CA LYS A 301 -15.45 -8.64 -6.39
C LYS A 301 -15.99 -7.44 -7.18
N MET A 302 -16.48 -6.42 -6.47
CA MET A 302 -16.86 -5.15 -7.10
C MET A 302 -15.61 -4.39 -7.54
N SER A 303 -15.71 -3.60 -8.61
CA SER A 303 -14.67 -2.61 -8.89
C SER A 303 -14.62 -1.58 -7.75
N PRO A 304 -13.46 -0.96 -7.47
CA PRO A 304 -13.35 0.06 -6.43
C PRO A 304 -14.33 1.23 -6.65
N GLU A 305 -14.55 1.66 -7.89
CA GLU A 305 -15.54 2.70 -8.21
C GLU A 305 -16.97 2.26 -7.87
N ALA A 306 -17.33 1.01 -8.17
CA ALA A 306 -18.67 0.49 -7.88
C ALA A 306 -18.89 0.30 -6.37
N ALA A 307 -17.87 -0.17 -5.64
CA ALA A 307 -17.89 -0.29 -4.19
C ALA A 307 -18.04 1.09 -3.52
N ALA A 308 -17.25 2.08 -3.97
CA ALA A 308 -17.34 3.46 -3.51
C ALA A 308 -18.71 4.07 -3.78
N LYS A 309 -19.23 3.94 -5.01
CA LYS A 309 -20.58 4.39 -5.40
C LYS A 309 -21.64 3.84 -4.44
N LYS A 310 -21.64 2.52 -4.24
CA LYS A 310 -22.61 1.83 -3.39
C LYS A 310 -22.58 2.36 -1.96
N TRP A 311 -21.38 2.56 -1.39
CA TRP A 311 -21.25 3.09 -0.04
C TRP A 311 -21.65 4.58 0.04
N VAL A 312 -21.23 5.41 -0.92
CA VAL A 312 -21.53 6.85 -0.99
C VAL A 312 -23.04 7.09 -1.11
N GLU A 313 -23.73 6.35 -1.97
CA GLU A 313 -25.19 6.45 -2.13
C GLU A 313 -25.95 6.10 -0.84
N ALA A 314 -25.41 5.18 -0.04
CA ALA A 314 -25.99 4.80 1.26
C ALA A 314 -25.60 5.73 2.42
N ASN A 315 -24.57 6.58 2.26
CA ASN A 315 -23.97 7.39 3.34
C ASN A 315 -23.85 8.87 2.98
N GLN A 316 -24.82 9.41 2.23
CA GLN A 316 -24.77 10.78 1.72
C GLN A 316 -24.53 11.84 2.81
N ASP A 317 -25.06 11.66 4.01
CA ASP A 317 -24.88 12.63 5.10
C ASP A 317 -23.45 12.69 5.62
N LYS A 318 -22.75 11.54 5.66
CA LYS A 318 -21.30 11.51 5.97
C LYS A 318 -20.52 12.23 4.87
N VAL A 319 -20.85 11.96 3.61
CA VAL A 319 -20.18 12.57 2.45
C VAL A 319 -20.35 14.09 2.42
N LYS A 320 -21.57 14.59 2.67
CA LYS A 320 -21.84 16.04 2.75
C LYS A 320 -20.97 16.75 3.79
N ALA A 321 -20.63 16.07 4.89
CA ALA A 321 -19.78 16.64 5.93
C ALA A 321 -18.32 16.84 5.49
N TRP A 322 -17.88 16.11 4.45
CA TRP A 322 -16.51 16.22 3.92
C TRP A 322 -16.38 17.27 2.82
N LEU A 323 -17.48 17.62 2.14
CA LEU A 323 -17.44 18.55 1.02
C LEU A 323 -17.02 19.97 1.47
N PRO A 324 -16.31 20.72 0.61
CA PRO A 324 -15.99 22.12 0.87
C PRO A 324 -17.28 22.95 1.08
N LYS A 325 -17.22 23.91 2.00
CA LYS A 325 -18.31 24.88 2.24
C LYS A 325 -18.19 26.11 1.36
#